data_AF-A0A6V7VZD1-F1
#
_entry.id   AF-A0A6V7VZD1-F1
#
_cell.length_a   1.000
_cell.length_b   1.000
_cell.length_c   1.000
_cell.angle_alpha   90.00
_cell.angle_beta   90.00
_cell.angle_gamma   90.00
#
_symmetry.space_group_name_H-M   'P 1'
#
loop_
_entity.id
_entity.type
_entity.pdbx_description
1 polymer ?
#
loop_
_entity_poly.entity_id
_entity_poly.type
_entity_poly.pdbx_seq_one_letter_code
_entity_poly.pdbx_strand_id
1 'polypeptide(L)'
;MASDNKMGRWGAISYVMGNIVGAGIFIAPTAISNQVGSAGMSLIIWVLSAAICTIGGFCYLELGTIVKRSGGDFAYLCFVKWHLIAFMFMVSGCVIVYPMQLAIAASASGEYIVQAFQFCK
;
A
#
# COMPACT_ATOMS: atom_id res chain seq x y z
N MET A 1 16.62 7.76 -30.75
CA MET A 1 15.34 8.27 -30.23
C MET A 1 14.83 7.42 -29.05
N ALA A 2 15.56 7.38 -27.93
CA ALA A 2 15.15 6.61 -26.75
C ALA A 2 15.49 7.29 -25.40
N SER A 3 15.82 8.59 -25.43
CA SER A 3 16.21 9.35 -24.23
C SER A 3 15.07 10.18 -23.61
N ASP A 4 13.96 10.38 -24.31
CA ASP A 4 12.99 11.44 -23.94
C ASP A 4 11.91 11.02 -22.94
N ASN A 5 11.85 9.74 -22.54
CA ASN A 5 10.86 9.21 -21.59
C ASN A 5 11.46 8.81 -20.23
N LYS A 6 12.56 9.43 -19.80
CA LYS A 6 13.16 9.15 -18.49
C LYS A 6 12.57 10.08 -17.44
N MET A 7 11.80 9.52 -16.52
CA MET A 7 11.26 10.26 -15.38
C MET A 7 12.40 10.83 -14.53
N GLY A 8 12.36 12.14 -14.28
CA GLY A 8 13.35 12.82 -13.44
C GLY A 8 13.27 12.34 -11.98
N ARG A 9 14.37 12.47 -11.22
CA ARG A 9 14.45 12.03 -9.82
C ARG A 9 13.30 12.57 -8.96
N TRP A 10 13.01 13.86 -9.09
CA TRP A 10 11.91 14.51 -8.37
C TRP A 10 10.53 13.99 -8.79
N GLY A 11 10.33 13.74 -10.10
CA GLY A 11 9.09 13.15 -10.61
C GLY A 11 8.87 11.72 -10.13
N ALA A 12 9.95 10.93 -10.02
CA ALA A 12 9.89 9.57 -9.48
C ALA A 12 9.52 9.57 -8.00
N ILE A 13 10.13 10.47 -7.20
CA ILE A 13 9.83 10.60 -5.77
C ILE A 13 8.37 11.03 -5.58
N SER A 14 7.89 12.04 -6.31
CA SER A 14 6.50 12.49 -6.19
C SER A 14 5.50 11.42 -6.60
N TYR A 15 5.82 10.63 -7.64
CA TYR A 15 4.98 9.51 -8.07
C TYR A 15 4.87 8.43 -6.99
N VAL A 16 6.00 8.02 -6.40
CA VAL A 16 5.98 7.02 -5.33
C VAL A 16 5.24 7.54 -4.10
N MET A 17 5.47 8.79 -3.70
CA MET A 17 4.73 9.41 -2.58
C MET A 17 3.22 9.44 -2.82
N GLY A 18 2.79 9.79 -4.04
CA GLY A 18 1.36 9.81 -4.39
C GLY A 18 0.70 8.44 -4.41
N ASN A 19 1.46 7.36 -4.64
CA ASN A 19 0.92 5.99 -4.56
C ASN A 19 0.88 5.45 -3.12
N ILE A 20 1.79 5.89 -2.25
CA ILE A 20 1.83 5.43 -0.85
C ILE A 20 0.80 6.15 0.01
N VAL A 21 0.63 7.47 -0.17
CA VAL A 21 -0.32 8.26 0.62
C VAL A 21 -1.73 8.07 0.08
N GLY A 22 -2.57 7.36 0.85
CA GLY A 22 -3.97 7.10 0.52
C GLY A 22 -4.93 7.32 1.70
N ALA A 23 -6.18 6.86 1.54
CA ALA A 23 -7.24 7.04 2.54
C ALA A 23 -6.95 6.41 3.91
N GLY A 24 -5.99 5.49 3.99
CA GLY A 24 -5.59 4.81 5.23
C GLY A 24 -5.14 5.76 6.34
N ILE A 25 -4.59 6.94 6.02
CA ILE A 25 -4.17 7.93 7.03
C ILE A 25 -5.34 8.48 7.85
N PHE A 26 -6.56 8.49 7.30
CA PHE A 26 -7.74 8.97 8.00
C PHE A 26 -8.32 7.90 8.93
N ILE A 27 -8.17 6.63 8.57
CA ILE A 27 -8.77 5.48 9.27
C ILE A 27 -7.83 4.93 10.36
N ALA A 28 -6.55 4.77 10.04
CA ALA A 28 -5.58 4.06 10.88
C ALA A 28 -5.32 4.69 12.26
N PRO A 29 -5.22 6.03 12.43
CA PRO A 29 -4.95 6.63 13.74
C PRO A 29 -6.03 6.33 14.78
N THR A 30 -7.31 6.38 14.39
CA THR A 30 -8.44 6.07 15.26
C THR A 30 -8.40 4.60 15.69
N ALA A 31 -8.12 3.69 14.76
CA ALA A 31 -7.99 2.26 15.07
C ALA A 31 -6.85 1.96 16.06
N ILE A 32 -5.68 2.57 15.85
CA ILE A 32 -4.51 2.39 16.73
C ILE A 32 -4.79 3.00 18.11
N SER A 33 -5.35 4.21 18.16
CA SER A 33 -5.64 4.90 19.43
C SER A 33 -6.64 4.12 20.28
N ASN A 34 -7.66 3.52 19.66
CA ASN A 34 -8.67 2.72 20.36
C ASN A 34 -8.10 1.42 20.95
N GLN A 35 -7.08 0.83 20.32
CA GLN A 35 -6.45 -0.40 20.80
C GLN A 35 -5.40 -0.15 21.89
N VAL A 36 -4.70 0.98 21.81
CA VAL A 36 -3.52 1.26 22.64
C VAL A 36 -3.85 2.16 23.83
N GLY A 37 -4.85 3.04 23.71
CA GLY A 37 -5.33 3.92 24.78
C GLY A 37 -4.39 5.08 25.18
N SER A 38 -3.16 5.14 24.64
CA SER A 38 -2.18 6.19 24.92
C SER A 38 -1.58 6.78 23.63
N ALA A 39 -1.53 8.12 23.57
CA ALA A 39 -1.02 8.87 22.42
C ALA A 39 0.50 8.68 22.20
N GLY A 40 1.28 8.49 23.27
CA GLY A 40 2.73 8.26 23.13
C GLY A 40 3.03 6.91 22.48
N MET A 41 2.27 5.88 22.85
CA MET A 41 2.46 4.52 22.35
C MET A 41 1.93 4.37 20.91
N SER A 42 0.88 5.11 20.52
CA SER A 42 0.42 5.12 19.11
C SER A 42 1.47 5.71 18.16
N LEU A 43 2.20 6.76 18.57
CA LEU A 43 3.30 7.33 17.78
C LEU A 43 4.47 6.34 17.63
N ILE A 44 4.81 5.60 18.67
CA ILE A 44 5.87 4.57 18.61
C ILE A 44 5.48 3.49 17.58
N ILE A 45 4.23 3.02 17.59
CA ILE A 45 3.74 2.02 16.63
C ILE A 45 3.83 2.54 15.20
N TRP A 46 3.52 3.82 14.96
CA TRP A 46 3.68 4.45 13.65
C TRP A 46 5.13 4.50 13.17
N VAL A 47 6.07 4.84 14.06
CA VAL A 47 7.50 4.86 13.70
C VAL A 47 8.01 3.45 13.41
N LEU A 48 7.61 2.46 14.20
CA LEU A 48 7.98 1.06 13.99
C LEU A 48 7.42 0.51 12.68
N SER A 49 6.15 0.79 12.36
CA SER A 49 5.55 0.35 11.09
C SER A 49 6.23 0.99 9.88
N ALA A 50 6.60 2.28 9.98
CA ALA A 50 7.36 2.98 8.94
C ALA A 50 8.75 2.35 8.72
N ALA A 51 9.45 1.98 9.80
CA ALA A 51 10.75 1.30 9.71
C ALA A 51 10.63 -0.07 9.01
N ILE A 52 9.64 -0.88 9.40
CA ILE A 52 9.39 -2.19 8.78
C ILE A 52 9.04 -2.03 7.29
N CYS A 53 8.20 -1.05 6.94
CA CYS A 53 7.82 -0.76 5.57
C CYS A 53 9.04 -0.35 4.71
N THR A 54 9.95 0.46 5.26
CA THR A 54 11.18 0.88 4.57
C THR A 54 12.09 -0.29 4.26
N ILE A 55 12.27 -1.21 5.23
CA ILE A 55 13.06 -2.43 5.04
C ILE A 55 12.43 -3.30 3.95
N GLY A 56 11.11 -3.53 4.02
CA GLY A 56 10.39 -4.27 2.99
C GLY A 56 10.52 -3.63 1.60
N GLY A 57 10.46 -2.29 1.53
CA GLY A 57 10.67 -1.52 0.31
C GLY A 57 12.05 -1.77 -0.31
N PHE A 58 13.11 -1.84 0.49
CA PHE A 58 14.44 -2.16 -0.02
C PHE A 58 14.54 -3.60 -0.57
N CYS A 59 13.93 -4.58 0.10
CA CYS A 59 13.88 -5.95 -0.43
C CYS A 59 13.16 -6.01 -1.79
N TYR A 60 12.06 -5.27 -1.93
CA TYR A 60 11.31 -5.18 -3.19
C TYR A 60 12.07 -4.42 -4.29
N LEU A 61 12.85 -3.40 -3.92
CA LEU A 61 13.72 -2.69 -4.85
C LEU A 61 14.81 -3.62 -5.41
N GLU A 62 15.46 -4.41 -4.55
CA GLU A 62 16.47 -5.38 -5.00
C GLU A 62 15.84 -6.39 -5.97
N LEU A 63 14.71 -6.98 -5.60
CA LEU A 63 14.01 -7.96 -6.42
C LEU A 63 13.53 -7.38 -7.76
N GLY A 64 13.03 -6.14 -7.76
CA GLY A 64 12.61 -5.42 -8.97
C GLY A 64 13.78 -5.08 -9.91
N THR A 65 15.00 -4.93 -9.40
CA THR A 65 16.19 -4.75 -10.24
C THR A 65 16.71 -6.06 -10.85
N ILE A 66 16.51 -7.19 -10.17
CA ILE A 66 16.91 -8.53 -10.62
C ILE A 66 15.93 -9.05 -11.67
N VAL A 67 14.62 -9.04 -11.37
CA VAL A 67 13.58 -9.63 -12.21
C VAL A 67 12.93 -8.55 -13.07
N LYS A 68 13.51 -8.28 -14.23
CA LYS A 68 12.99 -7.29 -15.21
C LYS A 68 11.89 -7.87 -16.09
N ARG A 69 10.85 -8.42 -15.49
CA ARG A 69 9.65 -8.94 -16.19
C ARG A 69 8.40 -8.25 -15.65
N SER A 70 7.42 -8.03 -16.53
CA SER A 70 6.11 -7.52 -16.11
C SER A 70 5.37 -8.58 -15.28
N GLY A 71 4.67 -8.15 -14.23
CA GLY A 71 3.85 -9.01 -13.37
C GLY A 71 4.06 -8.88 -11.86
N GLY A 72 4.98 -8.04 -11.39
CA GLY A 72 5.19 -7.79 -9.96
C GLY A 72 5.46 -9.07 -9.16
N ASP A 73 4.75 -9.26 -8.05
CA ASP A 73 4.86 -10.45 -7.18
C ASP A 73 4.69 -11.77 -7.94
N PHE A 74 3.78 -11.81 -8.91
CA PHE A 74 3.56 -12.99 -9.73
C PHE A 74 4.81 -13.33 -10.57
N ALA A 75 5.45 -12.32 -11.15
CA ALA A 75 6.68 -12.50 -11.90
C ALA A 75 7.83 -12.99 -11.02
N TYR A 76 7.89 -12.52 -9.76
CA TYR A 76 8.89 -12.96 -8.79
C TYR A 76 8.70 -14.44 -8.40
N LEU A 77 7.47 -14.87 -8.14
CA LEU A 77 7.16 -16.27 -7.83
C LEU A 77 7.42 -17.20 -9.03
N CYS A 78 7.11 -16.75 -10.25
CA CYS A 78 7.44 -17.48 -11.48
C CYS A 78 8.95 -17.59 -11.72
N PHE A 79 9.75 -16.59 -11.31
CA PHE A 79 11.21 -16.64 -11.43
C PHE A 79 11.82 -17.80 -10.61
N VAL A 80 11.25 -18.10 -9.44
CA VAL A 80 11.65 -19.23 -8.57
C VAL A 80 11.05 -20.57 -9.04
N LYS A 81 10.34 -20.59 -10.18
CA LYS A 81 9.62 -21.75 -10.76
C LYS A 81 8.47 -22.28 -9.91
N TRP A 82 7.94 -21.50 -8.97
CA TRP A 82 6.81 -21.87 -8.11
C TRP A 82 5.45 -21.51 -8.73
N HIS A 83 5.17 -22.07 -9.90
CA HIS A 83 4.02 -21.69 -10.74
C HIS A 83 2.65 -21.89 -10.05
N LEU A 84 2.49 -22.96 -9.27
CA LEU A 84 1.23 -23.22 -8.55
C LEU A 84 0.96 -22.14 -7.49
N ILE A 85 1.98 -21.81 -6.70
CA ILE A 85 1.89 -20.79 -5.64
C ILE A 85 1.65 -19.41 -6.26
N ALA A 86 2.31 -19.10 -7.38
CA ALA A 86 2.09 -17.88 -8.13
C ALA A 86 0.63 -17.74 -8.58
N PHE A 87 0.02 -18.82 -9.09
CA PHE A 87 -1.38 -18.83 -9.48
C PHE A 87 -2.33 -18.60 -8.29
N MET A 88 -2.12 -19.31 -7.18
CA MET A 88 -2.92 -19.14 -5.96
C MET A 88 -2.82 -17.71 -5.39
N PHE A 89 -1.61 -17.13 -5.40
CA PHE A 89 -1.40 -15.75 -5.01
C PHE A 89 -2.16 -14.77 -5.92
N MET A 90 -2.09 -14.95 -7.24
CA MET A 90 -2.82 -14.10 -8.18
C MET A 90 -4.34 -14.20 -7.99
N VAL A 91 -4.87 -15.41 -7.84
CA VAL A 91 -6.31 -15.63 -7.63
C VAL A 91 -6.78 -14.98 -6.33
N SER A 92 -6.08 -15.20 -5.21
CA SER A 92 -6.41 -14.56 -3.93
C SER A 92 -6.29 -13.04 -4.00
N GLY A 93 -5.29 -12.52 -4.72
CA GLY A 93 -5.17 -11.10 -5.02
C GLY A 93 -6.41 -10.54 -5.70
N CYS A 94 -6.83 -11.13 -6.81
CA CYS A 94 -7.98 -10.69 -7.61
C CYS A 94 -9.33 -10.85 -6.88
N VAL A 95 -9.55 -11.97 -6.20
CA VAL A 95 -10.86 -12.30 -5.63
C VAL A 95 -11.06 -11.70 -4.24
N ILE A 96 -9.99 -11.50 -3.47
CA ILE A 96 -10.07 -11.08 -2.06
C ILE A 96 -9.44 -9.71 -1.87
N VAL A 97 -8.15 -9.58 -2.20
CA VAL A 97 -7.36 -8.41 -1.79
C VAL A 97 -7.82 -7.13 -2.50
N TYR A 98 -7.94 -7.15 -3.83
CA TYR A 98 -8.38 -5.99 -4.60
C TYR A 98 -9.80 -5.52 -4.25
N PRO A 99 -10.84 -6.37 -4.26
CA PRO A 99 -12.19 -5.93 -3.90
C PRO A 99 -12.30 -5.48 -2.44
N MET A 100 -11.56 -6.09 -1.52
CA MET A 100 -11.52 -5.66 -0.12
C MET A 100 -10.97 -4.24 0.03
N GLN A 101 -9.88 -3.90 -0.68
CA GLN A 101 -9.34 -2.54 -0.65
C GLN A 101 -10.34 -1.50 -1.16
N LEU A 102 -11.03 -1.80 -2.26
CA LEU A 102 -12.08 -0.93 -2.80
C LEU A 102 -13.27 -0.81 -1.82
N ALA A 103 -13.65 -1.90 -1.16
CA ALA A 103 -14.73 -1.90 -0.19
C ALA A 103 -14.41 -1.04 1.04
N ILE A 104 -13.19 -1.13 1.59
CA ILE A 104 -12.75 -0.30 2.73
C ILE A 104 -12.71 1.19 2.34
N ALA A 105 -12.20 1.52 1.16
CA ALA A 105 -12.19 2.89 0.68
C ALA A 105 -13.61 3.44 0.50
N ALA A 106 -14.52 2.64 -0.05
CA ALA A 106 -15.92 3.00 -0.23
C ALA A 106 -16.65 3.19 1.12
N SER A 107 -16.49 2.26 2.08
CA SER A 107 -17.14 2.36 3.39
C SER A 107 -16.64 3.56 4.18
N ALA A 108 -15.32 3.80 4.19
CA ALA A 108 -14.74 4.96 4.85
C ALA A 108 -15.27 6.27 4.25
N SER A 109 -15.34 6.37 2.92
CA SER A 109 -15.88 7.56 2.27
C SER A 109 -17.34 7.83 2.64
N GLY A 110 -18.16 6.78 2.76
CA GLY A 110 -19.54 6.87 3.23
C GLY A 110 -19.65 7.39 4.66
N GLU A 111 -18.85 6.85 5.59
CA GLU A 111 -18.84 7.28 6.99
C GLU A 111 -18.45 8.75 7.14
N TYR A 112 -17.39 9.20 6.44
CA TYR A 112 -16.96 10.61 6.50
C TYR A 112 -18.01 11.56 5.89
N ILE A 113 -18.69 11.17 4.81
CA ILE A 113 -19.76 11.99 4.21
C ILE A 113 -20.93 12.10 5.19
N VAL A 114 -21.38 11.00 5.80
CA VAL A 114 -22.49 11.01 6.75
C VAL A 114 -22.15 11.84 7.99
N GLN A 115 -20.94 11.71 8.53
CA GLN A 115 -20.48 12.54 9.64
C GLN A 115 -20.50 14.03 9.27
N ALA A 116 -20.04 14.39 8.06
CA ALA A 116 -20.07 15.78 7.60
C ALA A 116 -21.50 16.36 7.56
N PHE A 117 -22.50 15.57 7.17
CA PHE A 117 -23.91 16.01 7.22
C PHE A 117 -24.45 16.13 8.65
N GLN A 118 -24.04 15.27 9.58
CA GLN A 118 -24.47 15.36 10.98
C GLN A 118 -23.88 16.58 11.69
N PHE A 119 -22.65 16.99 11.37
CA PHE A 119 -22.06 18.24 11.90
C PHE A 119 -22.75 19.51 11.38
N CYS A 120 -23.45 19.43 10.25
CA CYS A 120 -24.12 20.58 9.62
C CYS A 120 -25.55 20.82 10.16
N LYS A 121 -26.03 19.98 11.10
CA LYS A 121 -27.33 20.10 11.74
C LYS A 121 -27.17 20.56 13.19
#